data_AF-A0A8J5V661-F1
#
_entry.id   AF-A0A8J5V661-F1
#
_cell.length_a   1.000
_cell.length_b   1.000
_cell.length_c   1.000
_cell.angle_alpha   90.00
_cell.angle_beta   90.00
_cell.angle_gamma   90.00
#
_symmetry.space_group_name_H-M   'P 1'
#
loop_
_entity.id
_entity.type
_entity.pdbx_description
1 polymer ?
#
loop_
_entity_poly.entity_id
_entity_poly.type
_entity_poly.pdbx_seq_one_letter_code
_entity_poly.pdbx_strand_id
1 'polypeptide(L)'
;MTLVCVPLVARTVEAMQADAKAAAAAGGDLVEIRLDFIEGFRPREHLPRLIRGCPLPALVTYRPNWEGGQYEGDDATRFETLRLAMELGVDYVDIELKVADKFISFLSGSKPEKCKLIVSSHNYESTPSCEELADLVARIQAVGADIVKIATTATDIVDVSRMFQVMVHCQVPMIGLVMSEKGLISRVLSPKFGGYLTFGTLDATKASASGQPTVEELLDIYNIRRIGPDTKVLGLIANPVKQSKSPILHNKCLQSVGYNAVYLPLLADDLARFLDTYSSPDFSGFSCSLPFKVDAVQCCHEHDPIAKSIGAINTIIRRPDGKLVGYNTDYIGAISAIEDGIGGLGSKDAASSPLAGRLVVVVGAGGAGKAIAYGAKEKGARVVVANRTYEKAVSLASAVGGHALRLAELETFRPEEGMILANATSLGMYPNVDGTPIPKNALSFYDVVFDAVYAPKVTRLLREAEECGVKVVSGVEMFIRQAMGQFERFTGGIEAPESLMREVAAKYT
;
A
#
# COMPACT_ATOMS: atom_id res chain seq x y z
N MET A 1 -18.75 -6.97 -12.57
CA MET A 1 -17.33 -7.23 -12.29
C MET A 1 -16.52 -6.10 -12.89
N THR A 2 -15.63 -5.46 -12.13
CA THR A 2 -14.76 -4.39 -12.63
C THR A 2 -13.73 -4.95 -13.61
N LEU A 3 -13.54 -4.27 -14.73
CA LEU A 3 -12.53 -4.62 -15.72
C LEU A 3 -11.16 -4.05 -15.38
N VAL A 4 -10.09 -4.77 -15.68
CA VAL A 4 -8.69 -4.33 -15.61
C VAL A 4 -8.24 -3.91 -17.00
N CYS A 5 -8.14 -2.61 -17.22
CA CYS A 5 -7.67 -2.01 -18.47
C CYS A 5 -6.17 -1.73 -18.42
N VAL A 6 -5.45 -2.13 -19.47
CA VAL A 6 -4.01 -1.90 -19.58
C VAL A 6 -3.74 -0.73 -20.52
N PRO A 7 -3.20 0.41 -20.04
CA PRO A 7 -2.85 1.52 -20.91
C PRO A 7 -1.61 1.16 -21.75
N LEU A 8 -1.72 1.36 -23.05
CA LEU A 8 -0.63 1.21 -24.01
C LEU A 8 -0.11 2.60 -24.36
N VAL A 9 1.15 2.87 -24.03
CA VAL A 9 1.81 4.19 -24.15
C VAL A 9 3.08 4.14 -24.99
N ALA A 10 3.26 3.07 -25.76
CA ALA A 10 4.42 2.91 -26.63
C ALA A 10 4.39 3.90 -27.81
N ARG A 11 5.58 4.26 -28.33
CA ARG A 11 5.71 5.33 -29.33
C ARG A 11 5.48 4.89 -30.78
N THR A 12 5.37 3.58 -31.04
CA THR A 12 5.19 3.01 -32.39
C THR A 12 4.04 2.01 -32.41
N VAL A 13 3.46 1.78 -33.59
CA VAL A 13 2.34 0.83 -33.77
C VAL A 13 2.77 -0.59 -33.42
N GLU A 14 3.97 -1.00 -33.81
CA GLU A 14 4.52 -2.34 -33.57
C GLU A 14 4.71 -2.58 -32.07
N ALA A 15 5.22 -1.58 -31.35
CA ALA A 15 5.40 -1.68 -29.90
C ALA A 15 4.06 -1.67 -29.16
N MET A 16 3.07 -0.88 -29.60
CA MET A 16 1.70 -0.94 -29.07
C MET A 16 1.09 -2.34 -29.23
N GLN A 17 1.26 -2.98 -30.39
CA GLN A 17 0.77 -4.34 -30.63
C GLN A 17 1.49 -5.39 -29.77
N ALA A 18 2.79 -5.24 -29.54
CA ALA A 18 3.54 -6.10 -28.64
C ALA A 18 3.04 -5.94 -27.18
N ASP A 19 2.83 -4.70 -26.74
CA ASP A 19 2.30 -4.40 -25.42
C ASP A 19 0.86 -4.91 -25.25
N ALA A 20 0.03 -4.85 -26.30
CA ALA A 20 -1.32 -5.43 -26.26
C ALA A 20 -1.30 -6.96 -26.07
N LYS A 21 -0.34 -7.67 -26.68
CA LYS A 21 -0.13 -9.11 -26.45
C LYS A 21 0.38 -9.39 -25.03
N ALA A 22 1.29 -8.57 -24.53
CA ALA A 22 1.76 -8.66 -23.15
C ALA A 22 0.61 -8.42 -22.15
N ALA A 23 -0.29 -7.48 -22.44
CA ALA A 23 -1.46 -7.18 -21.61
C ALA A 23 -2.39 -8.39 -21.50
N ALA A 24 -2.64 -9.09 -22.62
CA ALA A 24 -3.41 -10.33 -22.62
C ALA A 24 -2.72 -11.44 -21.81
N ALA A 25 -1.41 -11.62 -22.01
CA ALA A 25 -0.63 -12.60 -21.27
C ALA A 25 -0.60 -12.32 -19.75
N ALA A 26 -0.63 -11.05 -19.36
CA ALA A 26 -0.69 -10.60 -17.97
C ALA A 26 -2.09 -10.70 -17.34
N GLY A 27 -3.14 -11.04 -18.11
CA GLY A 27 -4.51 -11.18 -17.59
C GLY A 27 -5.34 -9.90 -17.54
N GLY A 28 -4.98 -8.89 -18.34
CA GLY A 28 -5.83 -7.71 -18.58
C GLY A 28 -7.12 -8.08 -19.34
N ASP A 29 -8.21 -7.36 -19.07
CA ASP A 29 -9.50 -7.60 -19.73
C ASP A 29 -9.66 -6.81 -21.03
N LEU A 30 -8.98 -5.67 -21.12
CA LEU A 30 -8.99 -4.77 -22.27
C LEU A 30 -7.73 -3.91 -22.27
N VAL A 31 -7.48 -3.24 -23.40
CA VAL A 31 -6.37 -2.30 -23.55
C VAL A 31 -6.87 -0.89 -23.86
N GLU A 32 -6.23 0.14 -23.30
CA GLU A 32 -6.40 1.53 -23.72
C GLU A 32 -5.28 1.90 -24.68
N ILE A 33 -5.61 2.07 -25.96
CA ILE A 33 -4.69 2.51 -26.99
C ILE A 33 -4.59 4.04 -26.92
N ARG A 34 -3.51 4.57 -26.34
CA ARG A 34 -3.24 6.02 -26.29
C ARG A 34 -2.61 6.49 -27.59
N LEU A 35 -3.46 6.92 -28.53
CA LEU A 35 -3.01 7.38 -29.86
C LEU A 35 -2.08 8.59 -29.76
N ASP A 36 -2.26 9.42 -28.74
CA ASP A 36 -1.43 10.61 -28.50
C ASP A 36 0.04 10.28 -28.21
N PHE A 37 0.37 9.06 -27.80
CA PHE A 37 1.76 8.65 -27.57
C PHE A 37 2.49 8.18 -28.84
N ILE A 38 1.79 7.90 -29.93
CA ILE A 38 2.38 7.36 -31.16
C ILE A 38 3.01 8.50 -31.96
N GLU A 39 4.33 8.43 -32.15
CA GLU A 39 5.05 9.42 -32.96
C GLU A 39 4.66 9.30 -34.43
N GLY A 40 4.35 10.42 -35.09
CA GLY A 40 3.99 10.45 -36.50
C GLY A 40 2.69 9.70 -36.83
N PHE A 41 1.73 9.65 -35.90
CA PHE A 41 0.49 8.89 -36.06
C PHE A 41 -0.34 9.32 -37.27
N ARG A 42 -0.70 8.34 -38.12
CA ARG A 42 -1.55 8.51 -39.31
C ARG A 42 -2.84 7.70 -39.16
N PRO A 43 -3.99 8.33 -38.85
CA PRO A 43 -5.22 7.63 -38.47
C PRO A 43 -5.63 6.49 -39.41
N ARG A 44 -5.70 6.77 -40.73
CA ARG A 44 -6.15 5.79 -41.73
C ARG A 44 -5.20 4.63 -41.96
N GLU A 45 -3.91 4.83 -41.70
CA GLU A 45 -2.86 3.82 -41.89
C GLU A 45 -2.71 2.96 -40.63
N HIS A 46 -2.70 3.61 -39.46
CA HIS A 46 -2.31 2.99 -38.19
C HIS A 46 -3.50 2.38 -37.43
N LEU A 47 -4.69 3.01 -37.41
CA LEU A 47 -5.84 2.49 -36.64
C LEU A 47 -6.25 1.06 -37.04
N PRO A 48 -6.39 0.72 -38.33
CA PRO A 48 -6.77 -0.64 -38.71
C PRO A 48 -5.77 -1.68 -38.22
N ARG A 49 -4.46 -1.34 -38.21
CA ARG A 49 -3.38 -2.21 -37.72
C ARG A 49 -3.46 -2.38 -36.20
N LEU A 50 -3.68 -1.28 -35.46
CA LEU A 50 -3.81 -1.30 -34.01
C LEU A 50 -5.01 -2.14 -33.57
N ILE A 51 -6.21 -1.84 -34.10
CA ILE A 51 -7.46 -2.51 -33.70
C ILE A 51 -7.43 -3.99 -34.06
N ARG A 52 -7.08 -4.36 -35.31
CA ARG A 52 -7.02 -5.77 -35.72
C ARG A 52 -5.90 -6.56 -35.05
N GLY A 53 -4.85 -5.86 -34.59
CA GLY A 53 -3.71 -6.46 -33.90
C GLY A 53 -3.93 -6.67 -32.40
N CYS A 54 -5.02 -6.15 -31.83
CA CYS A 54 -5.32 -6.29 -30.41
C CYS A 54 -5.97 -7.66 -30.12
N PRO A 55 -5.39 -8.48 -29.22
CA PRO A 55 -6.00 -9.75 -28.81
C PRO A 55 -7.11 -9.57 -27.76
N LEU A 56 -7.29 -8.36 -27.24
CA LEU A 56 -8.28 -7.99 -26.24
C LEU A 56 -9.23 -6.91 -26.80
N PRO A 57 -10.42 -6.74 -26.20
CA PRO A 57 -11.23 -5.54 -26.40
C PRO A 57 -10.40 -4.26 -26.29
N ALA A 58 -10.70 -3.27 -27.11
CA ALA A 58 -9.92 -2.04 -27.21
C ALA A 58 -10.75 -0.82 -26.80
N LEU A 59 -10.12 0.03 -25.99
CA LEU A 59 -10.51 1.41 -25.74
C LEU A 59 -9.56 2.31 -26.52
N VAL A 60 -10.09 3.13 -27.43
CA VAL A 60 -9.30 4.13 -28.15
C VAL A 60 -9.45 5.48 -27.47
N THR A 61 -8.30 6.06 -27.10
CA THR A 61 -8.20 7.38 -26.47
C THR A 61 -7.22 8.23 -27.29
N TYR A 62 -7.64 9.42 -27.71
CA TYR A 62 -6.76 10.40 -28.37
C TYR A 62 -6.73 11.69 -27.54
N ARG A 63 -5.92 11.68 -26.46
CA ARG A 63 -5.98 12.73 -25.43
C ARG A 63 -5.23 13.99 -25.87
N PRO A 64 -5.87 15.17 -25.87
CA PRO A 64 -5.21 16.44 -26.15
C PRO A 64 -4.38 16.96 -24.97
N ASN A 65 -3.41 17.83 -25.25
CA ASN A 65 -2.52 18.42 -24.23
C ASN A 65 -3.27 19.19 -23.13
N TRP A 66 -4.37 19.86 -23.46
CA TRP A 66 -5.19 20.61 -22.50
C TRP A 66 -5.94 19.72 -21.50
N GLU A 67 -5.97 18.41 -21.71
CA GLU A 67 -6.50 17.40 -20.77
C GLU A 67 -5.39 16.42 -20.33
N GLY A 68 -4.12 16.84 -20.39
CA GLY A 68 -2.96 16.04 -19.94
C GLY A 68 -2.49 14.93 -20.88
N GLY A 69 -2.92 14.96 -22.15
CA GLY A 69 -2.39 14.11 -23.22
C GLY A 69 -1.19 14.70 -23.95
N GLN A 70 -0.82 14.09 -25.07
CA GLN A 70 0.31 14.52 -25.92
C GLN A 70 -0.14 15.07 -27.29
N TYR A 71 -1.43 15.04 -27.62
CA TYR A 71 -1.91 15.50 -28.93
C TYR A 71 -1.97 17.03 -29.01
N GLU A 72 -1.31 17.57 -30.03
CA GLU A 72 -1.28 18.99 -30.40
C GLU A 72 -1.86 19.14 -31.82
N GLY A 73 -3.16 19.36 -31.92
CA GLY A 73 -3.86 19.52 -33.19
C GLY A 73 -5.31 19.95 -32.99
N ASP A 74 -6.07 20.00 -34.08
CA ASP A 74 -7.46 20.43 -34.06
C ASP A 74 -8.44 19.31 -33.67
N ASP A 75 -9.56 19.68 -33.06
CA ASP A 75 -10.58 18.72 -32.66
C ASP A 75 -11.26 18.02 -33.85
N ALA A 76 -11.31 18.62 -35.05
CA ALA A 76 -11.98 17.97 -36.18
C ALA A 76 -11.20 16.74 -36.66
N THR A 77 -9.87 16.84 -36.80
CA THR A 77 -9.00 15.70 -37.11
C THR A 77 -9.10 14.61 -36.04
N ARG A 78 -9.17 15.02 -34.77
CA ARG A 78 -9.31 14.10 -33.64
C ARG A 78 -10.67 13.39 -33.65
N PHE A 79 -11.75 14.12 -33.89
CA PHE A 79 -13.11 13.55 -34.00
C PHE A 79 -13.22 12.58 -35.16
N GLU A 80 -12.65 12.91 -36.33
CA GLU A 80 -12.58 11.98 -37.47
C GLU A 80 -11.80 10.71 -37.13
N THR A 81 -10.72 10.83 -36.36
CA THR A 81 -9.92 9.69 -35.90
C THR A 81 -10.73 8.77 -34.98
N LEU A 82 -11.44 9.35 -34.00
CA LEU A 82 -12.27 8.59 -33.07
C LEU A 82 -13.47 7.95 -33.78
N ARG A 83 -14.13 8.68 -34.68
CA ARG A 83 -15.21 8.15 -35.54
C ARG A 83 -14.71 6.98 -36.39
N LEU A 84 -13.53 7.10 -37.01
CA LEU A 84 -12.91 6.01 -37.77
C LEU A 84 -12.64 4.78 -36.88
N ALA A 85 -12.21 4.96 -35.62
CA ALA A 85 -12.06 3.84 -34.70
C ALA A 85 -13.41 3.14 -34.43
N MET A 86 -14.50 3.89 -34.28
CA MET A 86 -15.86 3.35 -34.14
C MET A 86 -16.29 2.56 -35.39
N GLU A 87 -16.03 3.08 -36.59
CA GLU A 87 -16.32 2.40 -37.87
C GLU A 87 -15.52 1.11 -38.05
N LEU A 88 -14.29 1.08 -37.53
CA LEU A 88 -13.42 -0.10 -37.53
C LEU A 88 -13.84 -1.13 -36.45
N GLY A 89 -14.87 -0.84 -35.66
CA GLY A 89 -15.48 -1.77 -34.71
C GLY A 89 -14.77 -1.83 -33.36
N VAL A 90 -14.14 -0.74 -32.92
CA VAL A 90 -13.57 -0.67 -31.56
C VAL A 90 -14.66 -0.77 -30.49
N ASP A 91 -14.37 -1.42 -29.36
CA ASP A 91 -15.34 -1.61 -28.28
C ASP A 91 -15.67 -0.31 -27.53
N TYR A 92 -14.67 0.56 -27.35
CA TYR A 92 -14.84 1.82 -26.62
C TYR A 92 -14.08 2.98 -27.27
N VAL A 93 -14.64 4.17 -27.15
CA VAL A 93 -13.97 5.45 -27.42
C VAL A 93 -14.08 6.34 -26.20
N ASP A 94 -12.98 7.02 -25.83
CA ASP A 94 -12.96 8.06 -24.80
C ASP A 94 -12.93 9.45 -25.45
N ILE A 95 -13.87 10.31 -25.05
CA ILE A 95 -13.89 11.74 -25.38
C ILE A 95 -13.97 12.59 -24.11
N GLU A 96 -13.29 13.73 -24.07
CA GLU A 96 -13.31 14.63 -22.93
C GLU A 96 -14.62 15.42 -22.87
N LEU A 97 -15.18 15.57 -21.65
CA LEU A 97 -16.43 16.28 -21.39
C LEU A 97 -16.47 17.67 -22.03
N LYS A 98 -15.36 18.41 -22.00
CA LYS A 98 -15.24 19.77 -22.53
C LYS A 98 -15.68 19.89 -24.00
N VAL A 99 -15.57 18.81 -24.78
CA VAL A 99 -15.91 18.80 -26.20
C VAL A 99 -16.90 17.70 -26.58
N ALA A 100 -17.44 16.98 -25.61
CA ALA A 100 -18.33 15.84 -25.83
C ALA A 100 -19.58 16.22 -26.63
N ASP A 101 -20.24 17.35 -26.31
CA ASP A 101 -21.41 17.85 -27.06
C ASP A 101 -21.10 18.09 -28.55
N LYS A 102 -19.90 18.63 -28.82
CA LYS A 102 -19.45 18.88 -30.20
C LYS A 102 -19.19 17.57 -30.93
N PHE A 103 -18.54 16.61 -30.27
CA PHE A 103 -18.27 15.30 -30.84
C PHE A 103 -19.57 14.54 -31.14
N ILE A 104 -20.55 14.59 -30.24
CA ILE A 104 -21.83 13.91 -30.39
C ILE A 104 -22.66 14.55 -31.51
N SER A 105 -22.65 15.88 -31.60
CA SER A 105 -23.23 16.60 -32.73
C SER A 105 -22.54 16.22 -34.05
N PHE A 106 -21.22 16.11 -34.05
CA PHE A 106 -20.42 15.69 -35.21
C PHE A 106 -20.77 14.27 -35.68
N LEU A 107 -21.02 13.33 -34.75
CA LEU A 107 -21.44 11.97 -35.10
C LEU A 107 -22.81 11.91 -35.80
N SER A 108 -23.66 12.95 -35.72
CA SER A 108 -24.94 13.03 -36.44
C SER A 108 -25.84 11.78 -36.29
N GLY A 109 -25.78 11.09 -35.13
CA GLY A 109 -26.54 9.85 -34.87
C GLY A 109 -25.92 8.56 -35.41
N SER A 110 -24.73 8.60 -36.02
CA SER A 110 -24.02 7.44 -36.61
C SER A 110 -23.19 6.63 -35.61
N LYS A 111 -23.59 6.56 -34.34
CA LYS A 111 -22.90 5.76 -33.32
C LYS A 111 -23.16 4.26 -33.58
N PRO A 112 -22.15 3.43 -33.87
CA PRO A 112 -22.36 2.00 -34.03
C PRO A 112 -22.84 1.39 -32.71
N GLU A 113 -23.87 0.54 -32.76
CA GLU A 113 -24.46 -0.10 -31.56
C GLU A 113 -23.44 -0.86 -30.70
N LYS A 114 -22.35 -1.34 -31.31
CA LYS A 114 -21.33 -2.14 -30.63
C LYS A 114 -20.28 -1.30 -29.88
N CYS A 115 -20.17 0.01 -30.16
CA CYS A 115 -19.16 0.87 -29.56
C CYS A 115 -19.75 1.70 -28.42
N LYS A 116 -19.15 1.61 -27.23
CA LYS A 116 -19.54 2.41 -26.07
C LYS A 116 -18.71 3.68 -25.98
N LEU A 117 -19.39 4.81 -25.76
CA LEU A 117 -18.80 6.11 -25.56
C LEU A 117 -18.53 6.33 -24.07
N ILE A 118 -17.25 6.43 -23.72
CA ILE A 118 -16.78 6.93 -22.44
C ILE A 118 -16.64 8.45 -22.56
N VAL A 119 -17.29 9.19 -21.67
CA VAL A 119 -17.04 10.63 -21.55
C VAL A 119 -16.29 10.89 -20.26
N SER A 120 -15.12 11.53 -20.38
CA SER A 120 -14.16 11.65 -19.29
C SER A 120 -13.94 13.09 -18.82
N SER A 121 -13.61 13.24 -17.54
CA SER A 121 -13.15 14.49 -16.95
C SER A 121 -11.98 14.23 -16.00
N HIS A 122 -10.93 15.03 -16.11
CA HIS A 122 -9.74 14.92 -15.28
C HIS A 122 -9.55 16.17 -14.42
N ASN A 123 -9.38 15.99 -13.12
CA ASN A 123 -8.96 17.02 -12.18
C ASN A 123 -7.58 16.65 -11.64
N TYR A 124 -6.56 17.37 -12.10
CA TYR A 124 -5.17 17.11 -11.74
C TYR A 124 -4.76 17.74 -10.41
N GLU A 125 -5.59 18.61 -9.83
CA GLU A 125 -5.26 19.41 -8.65
C GLU A 125 -5.78 18.79 -7.35
N SER A 126 -7.03 18.31 -7.36
CA SER A 126 -7.71 17.85 -6.14
C SER A 126 -8.87 16.90 -6.44
N THR A 127 -9.56 16.49 -5.38
CA THR A 127 -10.84 15.78 -5.48
C THR A 127 -11.94 16.70 -4.96
N PRO A 128 -12.91 17.12 -5.79
CA PRO A 128 -14.00 18.00 -5.37
C PRO A 128 -14.90 17.40 -4.28
N SER A 129 -15.85 18.17 -3.77
CA SER A 129 -16.89 17.71 -2.85
C SER A 129 -17.80 16.66 -3.51
N CYS A 130 -18.56 15.90 -2.70
CA CYS A 130 -19.51 14.92 -3.23
C CYS A 130 -20.60 15.56 -4.10
N GLU A 131 -21.03 16.79 -3.77
CA GLU A 131 -22.00 17.55 -4.56
C GLU A 131 -21.43 17.91 -5.94
N GLU A 132 -20.24 18.50 -5.99
CA GLU A 132 -19.59 18.85 -7.26
C GLU A 132 -19.27 17.62 -8.13
N LEU A 133 -18.92 16.49 -7.50
CA LEU A 133 -18.72 15.22 -8.19
C LEU A 133 -20.05 14.66 -8.74
N ALA A 134 -21.15 14.74 -7.98
CA ALA A 134 -22.46 14.32 -8.44
C ALA A 134 -22.97 15.19 -9.60
N ASP A 135 -22.77 16.51 -9.54
CA ASP A 135 -23.06 17.42 -10.64
C ASP A 135 -22.21 17.13 -11.88
N LEU A 136 -20.94 16.75 -11.69
CA LEU A 136 -20.08 16.30 -12.77
C LEU A 136 -20.60 15.01 -13.41
N VAL A 137 -21.06 14.03 -12.63
CA VAL A 137 -21.73 12.83 -13.14
C VAL A 137 -22.95 13.21 -13.97
N ALA A 138 -23.82 14.07 -13.45
CA ALA A 138 -25.04 14.50 -14.15
C ALA A 138 -24.73 15.21 -15.49
N ARG A 139 -23.72 16.08 -15.53
CA ARG A 139 -23.27 16.71 -16.79
C ARG A 139 -22.75 15.69 -17.80
N ILE A 140 -21.96 14.72 -17.35
CA ILE A 140 -21.45 13.67 -18.23
C ILE A 140 -22.58 12.78 -18.77
N GLN A 141 -23.61 12.51 -17.96
CA GLN A 141 -24.79 11.78 -18.42
C GLN A 141 -25.61 12.60 -19.44
N ALA A 142 -25.79 13.89 -19.18
CA ALA A 142 -26.61 14.78 -20.00
C ALA A 142 -26.10 14.89 -21.46
N VAL A 143 -24.78 14.77 -21.67
CA VAL A 143 -24.23 14.77 -23.03
C VAL A 143 -24.48 13.46 -23.78
N GLY A 144 -24.87 12.36 -23.11
CA GLY A 144 -25.18 11.08 -23.75
C GLY A 144 -24.07 10.03 -23.66
N ALA A 145 -23.27 10.06 -22.59
CA ALA A 145 -22.26 9.04 -22.31
C ALA A 145 -22.90 7.68 -21.97
N ASP A 146 -22.31 6.58 -22.47
CA ASP A 146 -22.69 5.23 -21.97
C ASP A 146 -22.00 4.92 -20.65
N ILE A 147 -20.81 5.50 -20.45
CA ILE A 147 -19.96 5.29 -19.28
C ILE A 147 -19.40 6.64 -18.85
N VAL A 148 -19.58 6.96 -17.57
CA VAL A 148 -19.01 8.15 -16.93
C VAL A 148 -17.58 7.85 -16.52
N LYS A 149 -16.62 8.72 -16.84
CA LYS A 149 -15.24 8.60 -16.34
C LYS A 149 -14.81 9.88 -15.61
N ILE A 150 -14.49 9.76 -14.33
CA ILE A 150 -13.99 10.86 -13.51
C ILE A 150 -12.68 10.42 -12.88
N ALA A 151 -11.61 11.17 -13.17
CA ALA A 151 -10.31 11.00 -12.55
C ALA A 151 -9.93 12.26 -11.78
N THR A 152 -9.75 12.18 -10.47
CA THR A 152 -9.34 13.31 -9.62
C THR A 152 -7.95 13.09 -9.03
N THR A 153 -7.42 14.01 -8.23
CA THR A 153 -6.14 13.84 -7.52
C THR A 153 -6.37 13.79 -6.00
N ALA A 154 -5.78 12.81 -5.31
CA ALA A 154 -5.78 12.77 -3.85
C ALA A 154 -4.68 13.68 -3.30
N THR A 155 -5.08 14.69 -2.53
CA THR A 155 -4.19 15.50 -1.70
C THR A 155 -3.99 14.87 -0.33
N ASP A 156 -5.01 14.14 0.13
CA ASP A 156 -5.08 13.32 1.34
C ASP A 156 -5.78 11.99 0.97
N ILE A 157 -5.43 10.88 1.62
CA ILE A 157 -6.09 9.58 1.38
C ILE A 157 -7.59 9.63 1.66
N VAL A 158 -8.05 10.51 2.54
CA VAL A 158 -9.49 10.68 2.85
C VAL A 158 -10.29 11.24 1.66
N ASP A 159 -9.62 11.83 0.66
CA ASP A 159 -10.26 12.31 -0.56
C ASP A 159 -10.94 11.20 -1.35
N VAL A 160 -10.40 9.97 -1.26
CA VAL A 160 -10.93 8.82 -1.99
C VAL A 160 -12.34 8.44 -1.53
N SER A 161 -12.69 8.71 -0.27
CA SER A 161 -14.03 8.43 0.27
C SER A 161 -15.14 9.11 -0.53
N ARG A 162 -14.90 10.33 -1.02
CA ARG A 162 -15.87 11.08 -1.83
C ARG A 162 -16.13 10.42 -3.17
N MET A 163 -15.08 9.89 -3.80
CA MET A 163 -15.22 9.12 -5.03
C MET A 163 -16.00 7.83 -4.80
N PHE A 164 -15.70 7.08 -3.74
CA PHE A 164 -16.47 5.87 -3.39
C PHE A 164 -17.95 6.16 -3.15
N GLN A 165 -18.26 7.23 -2.41
CA GLN A 165 -19.64 7.63 -2.15
C GLN A 165 -20.41 7.89 -3.45
N VAL A 166 -19.80 8.64 -4.38
CA VAL A 166 -20.43 8.94 -5.67
C VAL A 166 -20.58 7.69 -6.54
N MET A 167 -19.59 6.82 -6.57
CA MET A 167 -19.64 5.57 -7.34
C MET A 167 -20.76 4.63 -6.86
N VAL A 168 -20.94 4.47 -5.55
CA VAL A 168 -21.99 3.58 -4.98
C VAL A 168 -23.41 4.07 -5.30
N HIS A 169 -23.59 5.38 -5.48
CA HIS A 169 -24.89 5.98 -5.80
C HIS A 169 -25.10 6.20 -7.31
N CYS A 170 -24.08 5.98 -8.14
CA CYS A 170 -24.17 6.18 -9.58
C CYS A 170 -24.99 5.07 -10.24
N GLN A 171 -26.07 5.44 -10.91
CA GLN A 171 -26.98 4.49 -11.58
C GLN A 171 -26.55 4.12 -13.00
N VAL A 172 -25.46 4.71 -13.50
CA VAL A 172 -24.86 4.38 -14.79
C VAL A 172 -23.46 3.81 -14.58
N PRO A 173 -22.94 3.01 -15.53
CA PRO A 173 -21.56 2.56 -15.49
C PRO A 173 -20.58 3.72 -15.25
N MET A 174 -19.77 3.62 -14.20
CA MET A 174 -18.85 4.68 -13.80
C MET A 174 -17.43 4.16 -13.59
N ILE A 175 -16.47 4.89 -14.15
CA ILE A 175 -15.04 4.78 -13.90
C ILE A 175 -14.66 5.93 -12.96
N GLY A 176 -14.62 5.66 -11.66
CA GLY A 176 -14.19 6.63 -10.65
C GLY A 176 -12.80 6.30 -10.16
N LEU A 177 -11.84 7.20 -10.36
CA LEU A 177 -10.45 6.98 -9.99
C LEU A 177 -9.86 8.22 -9.33
N VAL A 178 -8.96 8.00 -8.39
CA VAL A 178 -8.22 9.06 -7.72
C VAL A 178 -6.73 8.80 -7.92
N MET A 179 -6.06 9.76 -8.54
CA MET A 179 -4.63 9.77 -8.86
C MET A 179 -3.80 10.09 -7.62
N SER A 180 -2.48 9.91 -7.77
CA SER A 180 -1.45 9.96 -6.71
C SER A 180 -1.30 8.66 -5.93
N GLU A 181 -0.21 8.54 -5.17
CA GLU A 181 0.04 7.39 -4.28
C GLU A 181 -1.07 7.23 -3.23
N LYS A 182 -1.60 8.35 -2.72
CA LYS A 182 -2.72 8.36 -1.75
C LYS A 182 -4.03 7.87 -2.37
N GLY A 183 -4.17 8.00 -3.69
CA GLY A 183 -5.33 7.57 -4.45
C GLY A 183 -5.36 6.07 -4.78
N LEU A 184 -4.31 5.31 -4.49
CA LEU A 184 -4.17 3.89 -4.87
C LEU A 184 -5.39 3.04 -4.47
N ILE A 185 -5.97 3.26 -3.28
CA ILE A 185 -7.11 2.47 -2.82
C ILE A 185 -8.35 2.62 -3.72
N SER A 186 -8.50 3.75 -4.44
CA SER A 186 -9.58 3.93 -5.42
C SER A 186 -9.49 2.93 -6.57
N ARG A 187 -8.27 2.57 -6.96
CA ARG A 187 -7.99 1.68 -8.08
C ARG A 187 -8.22 0.23 -7.71
N VAL A 188 -7.81 -0.16 -6.49
CA VAL A 188 -7.91 -1.54 -6.01
C VAL A 188 -9.33 -1.87 -5.52
N LEU A 189 -9.99 -0.95 -4.81
CA LEU A 189 -11.33 -1.16 -4.26
C LEU A 189 -12.47 -0.81 -5.25
N SER A 190 -12.13 -0.51 -6.50
CA SER A 190 -13.11 -0.28 -7.57
C SER A 190 -14.21 -1.37 -7.63
N PRO A 191 -13.91 -2.68 -7.54
CA PRO A 191 -14.95 -3.72 -7.51
C PRO A 191 -15.88 -3.67 -6.31
N LYS A 192 -15.38 -3.26 -5.15
CA LYS A 192 -16.17 -3.17 -3.91
C LYS A 192 -17.18 -2.03 -3.98
N PHE A 193 -16.79 -0.91 -4.59
CA PHE A 193 -17.59 0.32 -4.63
C PHE A 193 -18.25 0.58 -5.99
N GLY A 194 -18.40 -0.46 -6.82
CA GLY A 194 -19.22 -0.40 -8.04
C GLY A 194 -18.55 0.18 -9.29
N GLY A 195 -17.22 0.31 -9.30
CA GLY A 195 -16.51 0.82 -10.47
C GLY A 195 -16.56 -0.13 -11.65
N TYR A 196 -16.80 0.42 -12.84
CA TYR A 196 -16.89 -0.32 -14.10
C TYR A 196 -15.52 -0.86 -14.53
N LEU A 197 -14.48 -0.04 -14.37
CA LEU A 197 -13.12 -0.34 -14.82
C LEU A 197 -12.09 0.29 -13.88
N THR A 198 -10.91 -0.31 -13.81
CA THR A 198 -9.69 0.25 -13.22
C THR A 198 -8.51 0.08 -14.20
N PHE A 199 -7.42 0.79 -13.96
CA PHE A 199 -6.22 0.70 -14.81
C PHE A 199 -5.06 0.03 -14.07
N GLY A 200 -4.41 -0.92 -14.74
CA GLY A 200 -3.17 -1.55 -14.30
C GLY A 200 -2.11 -1.50 -15.39
N THR A 201 -0.87 -1.14 -15.06
CA THR A 201 0.22 -1.03 -16.04
C THR A 201 0.91 -2.37 -16.29
N LEU A 202 1.58 -2.54 -17.44
CA LEU A 202 2.42 -3.72 -17.68
C LEU A 202 3.63 -3.75 -16.75
N ASP A 203 4.24 -2.59 -16.55
CA ASP A 203 5.36 -2.39 -15.65
C ASP A 203 5.33 -0.96 -15.06
N ALA A 204 6.17 -0.70 -14.07
CA ALA A 204 6.20 0.60 -13.38
C ALA A 204 6.65 1.78 -14.25
N THR A 205 7.31 1.53 -15.39
CA THR A 205 7.78 2.57 -16.32
C THR A 205 6.72 2.98 -17.34
N LYS A 206 5.69 2.16 -17.52
CA LYS A 206 4.60 2.38 -18.49
C LYS A 206 3.33 2.95 -17.87
N ALA A 207 3.45 3.74 -16.80
CA ALA A 207 2.31 4.41 -16.19
C ALA A 207 1.79 5.55 -17.08
N SER A 208 0.48 5.55 -17.35
CA SER A 208 -0.21 6.66 -18.04
C SER A 208 -0.73 7.72 -17.09
N ALA A 209 -0.83 7.40 -15.79
CA ALA A 209 -1.23 8.32 -14.72
C ALA A 209 -0.55 7.96 -13.39
N SER A 210 -0.39 8.95 -12.51
CA SER A 210 0.24 8.74 -11.20
C SER A 210 -0.57 7.79 -10.30
N GLY A 211 0.15 6.91 -9.60
CA GLY A 211 -0.42 5.96 -8.63
C GLY A 211 -1.05 4.70 -9.24
N GLN A 212 -0.80 4.38 -10.51
CA GLN A 212 -1.25 3.13 -11.12
C GLN A 212 -0.44 1.93 -10.59
N PRO A 213 -1.08 0.87 -10.07
CA PRO A 213 -0.43 -0.41 -9.81
C PRO A 213 -0.21 -1.16 -11.13
N THR A 214 0.64 -2.19 -11.11
CA THR A 214 0.77 -3.10 -12.25
C THR A 214 -0.42 -4.07 -12.32
N VAL A 215 -0.64 -4.69 -13.49
CA VAL A 215 -1.62 -5.77 -13.65
C VAL A 215 -1.30 -6.93 -12.71
N GLU A 216 -0.01 -7.30 -12.59
CA GLU A 216 0.45 -8.34 -11.67
C GLU A 216 0.11 -7.99 -10.22
N GLU A 217 0.34 -6.75 -9.78
CA GLU A 217 -0.02 -6.32 -8.42
C GLU A 217 -1.54 -6.42 -8.20
N LEU A 218 -2.36 -5.96 -9.15
CA LEU A 218 -3.82 -6.04 -9.05
C LEU A 218 -4.32 -7.49 -8.95
N LEU A 219 -3.79 -8.38 -9.78
CA LEU A 219 -4.25 -9.77 -9.87
C LEU A 219 -3.66 -10.64 -8.76
N ASP A 220 -2.35 -10.58 -8.54
CA ASP A 220 -1.62 -11.56 -7.74
C ASP A 220 -1.32 -11.10 -6.31
N ILE A 221 -1.28 -9.79 -6.07
CA ILE A 221 -1.09 -9.23 -4.72
C ILE A 221 -2.44 -8.85 -4.13
N TYR A 222 -3.20 -7.99 -4.80
CA TYR A 222 -4.46 -7.49 -4.27
C TYR A 222 -5.65 -8.40 -4.54
N ASN A 223 -5.47 -9.45 -5.36
CA ASN A 223 -6.52 -10.41 -5.68
C ASN A 223 -7.81 -9.72 -6.15
N ILE A 224 -7.70 -8.70 -7.02
CA ILE A 224 -8.83 -7.83 -7.40
C ILE A 224 -10.06 -8.61 -7.89
N ARG A 225 -9.86 -9.78 -8.49
CA ARG A 225 -10.91 -10.68 -8.98
C ARG A 225 -11.78 -11.29 -7.86
N ARG A 226 -11.29 -11.28 -6.62
CA ARG A 226 -11.99 -11.77 -5.43
C ARG A 226 -12.67 -10.65 -4.64
N ILE A 227 -12.38 -9.38 -4.97
CA ILE A 227 -12.97 -8.23 -4.28
C ILE A 227 -14.41 -8.06 -4.76
N GLY A 228 -15.35 -8.01 -3.83
CA GLY A 228 -16.75 -7.70 -4.06
C GLY A 228 -17.33 -6.79 -2.97
N PRO A 229 -18.64 -6.49 -3.02
CA PRO A 229 -19.31 -5.58 -2.09
C PRO A 229 -19.10 -5.94 -0.62
N ASP A 230 -19.09 -7.23 -0.28
CA ASP A 230 -18.97 -7.70 1.11
C ASP A 230 -17.52 -7.89 1.59
N THR A 231 -16.53 -7.75 0.69
CA THR A 231 -15.12 -7.94 1.04
C THR A 231 -14.69 -6.92 2.09
N LYS A 232 -14.07 -7.38 3.17
CA LYS A 232 -13.54 -6.50 4.21
C LYS A 232 -12.24 -5.85 3.77
N VAL A 233 -12.06 -4.60 4.16
CA VAL A 233 -10.82 -3.84 3.93
C VAL A 233 -9.99 -3.90 5.20
N LEU A 234 -8.75 -4.35 5.03
CA LEU A 234 -7.66 -4.30 5.99
C LEU A 234 -6.55 -3.43 5.40
N GLY A 235 -5.63 -2.94 6.22
CA GLY A 235 -4.47 -2.27 5.66
C GLY A 235 -3.44 -1.77 6.64
N LEU A 236 -2.29 -1.34 6.11
CA LEU A 236 -1.23 -0.72 6.86
C LEU A 236 -1.33 0.80 6.77
N ILE A 237 -1.60 1.47 7.88
CA ILE A 237 -1.54 2.93 8.01
C ILE A 237 -0.10 3.34 8.34
N ALA A 238 0.53 4.10 7.44
CA ALA A 238 1.91 4.57 7.60
C ALA A 238 2.21 5.78 6.72
N ASN A 239 3.28 6.51 7.06
CA ASN A 239 3.85 7.54 6.21
C ASN A 239 5.39 7.56 6.36
N PRO A 240 6.16 7.09 5.37
CA PRO A 240 5.74 6.51 4.08
C PRO A 240 5.19 5.07 4.21
N VAL A 241 4.49 4.57 3.18
CA VAL A 241 3.91 3.20 3.17
C VAL A 241 4.38 2.30 2.01
N LYS A 242 4.80 2.87 0.88
CA LYS A 242 5.07 2.16 -0.39
C LYS A 242 5.98 0.93 -0.27
N GLN A 243 6.98 0.99 0.60
CA GLN A 243 8.00 -0.06 0.72
C GLN A 243 7.54 -1.28 1.53
N SER A 244 6.38 -1.17 2.20
CA SER A 244 5.90 -2.21 3.09
C SER A 244 5.57 -3.49 2.33
N LYS A 245 6.00 -4.62 2.89
CA LYS A 245 5.68 -5.97 2.40
C LYS A 245 4.43 -6.56 3.04
N SER A 246 3.79 -5.85 3.98
CA SER A 246 2.56 -6.31 4.65
C SER A 246 1.42 -6.63 3.67
N PRO A 247 1.14 -5.83 2.60
CA PRO A 247 0.09 -6.19 1.64
C PRO A 247 0.35 -7.52 0.93
N ILE A 248 1.61 -7.81 0.57
CA ILE A 248 1.98 -9.08 -0.07
C ILE A 248 1.75 -10.24 0.90
N LEU A 249 2.29 -10.11 2.11
CA LEU A 249 2.22 -11.14 3.14
C LEU A 249 0.77 -11.46 3.52
N HIS A 250 -0.02 -10.44 3.88
CA HIS A 250 -1.39 -10.65 4.33
C HIS A 250 -2.30 -11.12 3.21
N ASN A 251 -2.25 -10.56 2.00
CA ASN A 251 -3.16 -11.00 0.94
C ASN A 251 -2.92 -12.46 0.51
N LYS A 252 -1.66 -12.92 0.47
CA LYS A 252 -1.36 -14.34 0.19
C LYS A 252 -1.93 -15.26 1.27
N CYS A 253 -1.84 -14.86 2.54
CA CYS A 253 -2.37 -15.65 3.65
C CYS A 253 -3.90 -15.60 3.73
N LEU A 254 -4.52 -14.44 3.48
CA LEU A 254 -5.98 -14.31 3.42
C LEU A 254 -6.56 -15.16 2.30
N GLN A 255 -5.89 -15.19 1.15
CA GLN A 255 -6.26 -16.05 0.02
C GLN A 255 -6.15 -17.54 0.37
N SER A 256 -5.07 -17.97 1.03
CA SER A 256 -4.84 -19.39 1.34
C SER A 256 -5.87 -19.97 2.31
N VAL A 257 -6.39 -19.16 3.24
CA VAL A 257 -7.45 -19.57 4.17
C VAL A 257 -8.86 -19.23 3.69
N GLY A 258 -9.00 -18.61 2.51
CA GLY A 258 -10.29 -18.23 1.94
C GLY A 258 -11.02 -17.11 2.69
N TYR A 259 -10.33 -16.28 3.48
CA TYR A 259 -10.95 -15.18 4.21
C TYR A 259 -11.30 -14.02 3.26
N ASN A 260 -12.55 -13.54 3.30
CA ASN A 260 -13.04 -12.50 2.39
C ASN A 260 -12.59 -11.09 2.80
N ALA A 261 -11.29 -10.81 2.65
CA ALA A 261 -10.72 -9.49 2.87
C ALA A 261 -9.61 -9.18 1.86
N VAL A 262 -9.33 -7.88 1.71
CA VAL A 262 -8.16 -7.36 0.99
C VAL A 262 -7.35 -6.47 1.94
N TYR A 263 -6.03 -6.62 1.90
CA TYR A 263 -5.08 -5.84 2.69
C TYR A 263 -4.37 -4.81 1.81
N LEU A 264 -4.44 -3.52 2.17
CA LEU A 264 -3.92 -2.41 1.37
C LEU A 264 -2.83 -1.60 2.07
N PRO A 265 -1.90 -0.97 1.33
CA PRO A 265 -1.10 0.14 1.86
C PRO A 265 -1.98 1.41 1.96
N LEU A 266 -1.96 2.05 3.12
CA LEU A 266 -2.78 3.24 3.44
C LEU A 266 -1.85 4.40 3.80
N LEU A 267 -1.55 5.26 2.80
CA LEU A 267 -0.71 6.44 2.98
C LEU A 267 -1.52 7.57 3.63
N ALA A 268 -1.53 7.63 4.95
CA ALA A 268 -2.23 8.67 5.72
C ALA A 268 -1.27 9.78 6.16
N ASP A 269 -1.77 11.01 6.25
CA ASP A 269 -1.05 12.12 6.89
C ASP A 269 -1.51 12.33 8.34
N ASP A 270 -2.82 12.15 8.59
CA ASP A 270 -3.44 12.27 9.91
C ASP A 270 -4.25 11.01 10.23
N LEU A 271 -3.90 10.34 11.35
CA LEU A 271 -4.53 9.09 11.74
C LEU A 271 -6.00 9.27 12.16
N ALA A 272 -6.31 10.31 12.91
CA ALA A 272 -7.65 10.51 13.46
C ALA A 272 -8.65 10.80 12.33
N ARG A 273 -8.29 11.69 11.41
CA ARG A 273 -9.06 12.00 10.21
C ARG A 273 -9.26 10.79 9.32
N PHE A 274 -8.22 9.96 9.16
CA PHE A 274 -8.32 8.70 8.43
C PHE A 274 -9.36 7.75 9.07
N LEU A 275 -9.26 7.51 10.38
CA LEU A 275 -10.14 6.58 11.10
C LEU A 275 -11.59 7.06 11.16
N ASP A 276 -11.81 8.37 11.23
CA ASP A 276 -13.13 9.01 11.17
C ASP A 276 -13.77 8.88 9.79
N THR A 277 -13.00 9.20 8.74
CA THR A 277 -13.46 9.09 7.34
C THR A 277 -13.81 7.65 6.98
N TYR A 278 -12.95 6.69 7.37
CA TYR A 278 -13.13 5.27 7.09
C TYR A 278 -13.73 4.53 8.29
N SER A 279 -14.81 5.11 8.85
CA SER A 279 -15.52 4.61 10.04
C SER A 279 -16.47 3.44 9.77
N SER A 280 -16.76 3.13 8.50
CA SER A 280 -17.72 2.09 8.15
C SER A 280 -17.23 0.67 8.51
N PRO A 281 -18.15 -0.30 8.70
CA PRO A 281 -17.81 -1.70 8.96
C PRO A 281 -17.08 -2.43 7.81
N ASP A 282 -16.92 -1.76 6.66
CA ASP A 282 -16.09 -2.27 5.57
C ASP A 282 -14.61 -2.24 5.96
N PHE A 283 -14.18 -1.20 6.67
CA PHE A 283 -12.81 -1.03 7.11
C PHE A 283 -12.66 -1.65 8.50
N SER A 284 -12.30 -2.92 8.51
CA SER A 284 -12.45 -3.81 9.66
C SER A 284 -11.21 -3.90 10.57
N GLY A 285 -10.04 -3.52 10.07
CA GLY A 285 -8.81 -3.61 10.85
C GLY A 285 -7.62 -2.98 10.16
N PHE A 286 -6.67 -2.51 10.97
CA PHE A 286 -5.51 -1.79 10.49
C PHE A 286 -4.25 -2.20 11.24
N SER A 287 -3.15 -2.39 10.53
CA SER A 287 -1.83 -2.30 11.14
C SER A 287 -1.38 -0.83 11.15
N CYS A 288 -0.63 -0.43 12.16
CA CYS A 288 -0.07 0.92 12.28
C CYS A 288 1.45 0.83 12.36
N SER A 289 2.13 1.60 11.51
CA SER A 289 3.58 1.78 11.56
C SER A 289 3.95 3.24 11.81
N LEU A 290 5.22 3.59 11.64
CA LEU A 290 5.73 4.94 11.77
C LEU A 290 4.91 5.92 10.91
N PRO A 291 4.53 7.10 11.43
CA PRO A 291 4.75 7.59 12.81
C PRO A 291 3.61 7.24 13.80
N PHE A 292 2.54 6.58 13.35
CA PHE A 292 1.22 6.55 13.98
C PHE A 292 1.03 5.64 15.20
N LYS A 293 2.02 4.82 15.58
CA LYS A 293 1.85 3.83 16.66
C LYS A 293 1.48 4.47 18.01
N VAL A 294 1.98 5.68 18.29
CA VAL A 294 1.66 6.39 19.55
C VAL A 294 0.32 7.11 19.44
N ASP A 295 0.05 7.75 18.31
CA ASP A 295 -1.22 8.47 18.07
C ASP A 295 -2.42 7.51 18.08
N ALA A 296 -2.22 6.26 17.66
CA ALA A 296 -3.22 5.21 17.72
C ALA A 296 -3.75 4.95 19.14
N VAL A 297 -2.98 5.25 20.19
CA VAL A 297 -3.44 5.15 21.60
C VAL A 297 -4.49 6.20 21.94
N GLN A 298 -4.45 7.37 21.29
CA GLN A 298 -5.47 8.40 21.48
C GLN A 298 -6.69 8.16 20.59
N CYS A 299 -6.54 7.44 19.48
CA CYS A 299 -7.61 7.21 18.51
C CYS A 299 -8.45 5.94 18.80
N CYS A 300 -7.93 4.99 19.58
CA CYS A 300 -8.69 3.79 19.94
C CYS A 300 -9.63 4.04 21.12
N HIS A 301 -10.79 3.40 21.10
CA HIS A 301 -11.81 3.52 22.14
C HIS A 301 -11.50 2.60 23.33
N GLU A 302 -10.92 1.43 23.03
CA GLU A 302 -10.52 0.43 24.02
C GLU A 302 -9.10 -0.06 23.70
N HIS A 303 -8.39 -0.46 24.74
CA HIS A 303 -7.00 -0.92 24.64
C HIS A 303 -6.85 -2.28 25.29
N ASP A 304 -6.17 -3.18 24.61
CA ASP A 304 -5.61 -4.37 25.24
C ASP A 304 -4.69 -3.97 26.41
N PRO A 305 -4.71 -4.70 27.55
CA PRO A 305 -3.89 -4.36 28.72
C PRO A 305 -2.39 -4.22 28.43
N ILE A 306 -1.85 -5.03 27.52
CA ILE A 306 -0.45 -4.98 27.12
C ILE A 306 -0.19 -3.74 26.25
N ALA A 307 -1.05 -3.48 25.27
CA ALA A 307 -0.94 -2.28 24.44
C ALA A 307 -1.03 -0.98 25.25
N LYS A 308 -1.91 -0.94 26.26
CA LYS A 308 -2.03 0.16 27.22
C LYS A 308 -0.75 0.36 28.03
N SER A 309 -0.14 -0.74 28.50
CA SER A 309 1.10 -0.71 29.29
C SER A 309 2.31 -0.27 28.45
N ILE A 310 2.36 -0.69 27.19
CA ILE A 310 3.40 -0.25 26.23
C ILE A 310 3.20 1.24 25.86
N GLY A 311 1.96 1.72 25.78
CA GLY A 311 1.64 3.07 25.31
C GLY A 311 1.96 3.25 23.82
N ALA A 312 1.74 2.19 23.04
CA ALA A 312 1.79 2.18 21.57
C ALA A 312 0.94 1.02 21.01
N ILE A 313 0.22 1.28 19.92
CA ILE A 313 -0.63 0.32 19.21
C ILE A 313 -0.10 0.13 17.80
N ASN A 314 0.12 -1.11 17.39
CA ASN A 314 0.46 -1.44 16.01
C ASN A 314 -0.68 -2.16 15.27
N THR A 315 -1.79 -2.46 15.96
CA THR A 315 -2.89 -3.26 15.42
C THR A 315 -4.21 -2.73 15.97
N ILE A 316 -5.10 -2.30 15.08
CA ILE A 316 -6.43 -1.78 15.42
C ILE A 316 -7.46 -2.73 14.82
N ILE A 317 -8.44 -3.15 15.63
CA ILE A 317 -9.58 -3.95 15.18
C ILE A 317 -10.85 -3.14 15.36
N ARG A 318 -11.66 -3.02 14.30
CA ARG A 318 -13.02 -2.48 14.40
C ARG A 318 -13.97 -3.63 14.75
N ARG A 319 -14.57 -3.54 15.94
CA ARG A 319 -15.58 -4.51 16.38
C ARG A 319 -16.94 -4.26 15.70
N PRO A 320 -17.87 -5.24 15.75
CA PRO A 320 -19.22 -5.08 15.22
C PRO A 320 -20.01 -3.91 15.84
N ASP A 321 -19.69 -3.50 17.07
CA ASP A 321 -20.26 -2.31 17.74
C ASP A 321 -19.68 -0.99 17.23
N GLY A 322 -18.78 -1.02 16.23
CA GLY A 322 -18.12 0.13 15.63
C GLY A 322 -16.89 0.61 16.39
N LYS A 323 -16.63 0.12 17.61
CA LYS A 323 -15.49 0.56 18.42
C LYS A 323 -14.17 0.04 17.86
N LEU A 324 -13.17 0.90 17.96
CA LEU A 324 -11.77 0.60 17.66
C LEU A 324 -11.07 0.08 18.91
N VAL A 325 -10.54 -1.14 18.83
CA VAL A 325 -9.76 -1.79 19.89
C VAL A 325 -8.31 -1.87 19.46
N GLY A 326 -7.42 -1.33 20.30
CA GLY A 326 -5.99 -1.28 20.04
C GLY A 326 -5.20 -2.42 20.69
N TYR A 327 -4.32 -3.05 19.91
CA TYR A 327 -3.41 -4.11 20.33
C TYR A 327 -1.96 -3.79 19.94
N ASN A 328 -1.04 -4.52 20.56
CA ASN A 328 0.38 -4.48 20.21
C ASN A 328 0.90 -5.91 19.99
N THR A 329 1.35 -6.20 18.77
CA THR A 329 2.00 -7.48 18.41
C THR A 329 3.50 -7.33 18.19
N ASP A 330 4.04 -6.10 18.21
CA ASP A 330 5.46 -5.83 18.05
C ASP A 330 6.28 -6.43 19.20
N TYR A 331 5.79 -6.34 20.45
CA TYR A 331 6.56 -6.79 21.62
C TYR A 331 6.85 -8.30 21.55
N ILE A 332 5.83 -9.12 21.29
CA ILE A 332 6.01 -10.57 21.23
C ILE A 332 6.80 -10.99 20.00
N GLY A 333 6.61 -10.29 18.87
CA GLY A 333 7.37 -10.54 17.65
C GLY A 333 8.86 -10.29 17.84
N ALA A 334 9.24 -9.17 18.45
CA ALA A 334 10.64 -8.84 18.67
C ALA A 334 11.28 -9.71 19.76
N ILE A 335 10.61 -9.87 20.91
CA ILE A 335 11.17 -10.63 22.03
C ILE A 335 11.36 -12.09 21.69
N SER A 336 10.37 -12.74 21.07
CA SER A 336 10.54 -14.14 20.67
C SER A 336 11.64 -14.30 19.61
N ALA A 337 11.79 -13.35 18.68
CA ALA A 337 12.88 -13.38 17.70
C ALA A 337 14.26 -13.27 18.36
N ILE A 338 14.39 -12.40 19.38
CA ILE A 338 15.62 -12.28 20.17
C ILE A 338 15.88 -13.54 20.99
N GLU A 339 14.87 -14.10 21.67
CA GLU A 339 14.99 -15.34 22.46
C GLU A 339 15.45 -16.52 21.58
N ASP A 340 14.91 -16.66 20.37
CA ASP A 340 15.37 -17.64 19.37
C ASP A 340 16.79 -17.35 18.87
N GLY A 341 17.08 -16.06 18.66
CA GLY A 341 18.41 -15.55 18.41
C GLY A 341 19.41 -15.85 19.52
N ILE A 342 19.01 -16.20 20.75
CA ILE A 342 19.92 -16.65 21.81
C ILE A 342 20.06 -18.17 21.81
N GLY A 343 19.09 -18.91 21.24
CA GLY A 343 18.99 -20.37 21.30
C GLY A 343 18.04 -20.88 22.39
N GLY A 344 17.10 -20.05 22.83
CA GLY A 344 16.26 -20.29 24.02
C GLY A 344 15.00 -21.12 23.84
N LEU A 345 14.60 -21.49 22.61
CA LEU A 345 13.44 -22.37 22.39
C LEU A 345 13.89 -23.79 22.08
N GLY A 346 14.49 -24.43 23.09
CA GLY A 346 14.78 -25.87 23.13
C GLY A 346 13.93 -26.66 24.11
N SER A 347 13.30 -26.03 25.11
CA SER A 347 12.36 -26.73 25.97
C SER A 347 11.16 -25.85 26.32
N LYS A 348 9.95 -26.40 26.11
CA LYS A 348 8.72 -25.92 26.75
C LYS A 348 8.79 -26.02 28.29
N ASP A 349 9.89 -26.55 28.82
CA ASP A 349 10.21 -26.77 30.23
C ASP A 349 11.29 -25.79 30.77
N ALA A 350 11.73 -24.79 30.01
CA ALA A 350 12.69 -23.81 30.50
C ALA A 350 12.01 -22.90 31.55
N ALA A 351 12.38 -23.08 32.82
CA ALA A 351 11.80 -22.36 33.96
C ALA A 351 12.04 -20.83 33.94
N SER A 352 12.91 -20.32 33.07
CA SER A 352 13.26 -18.89 32.98
C SER A 352 13.58 -18.48 31.54
N SER A 353 13.22 -17.25 31.16
CA SER A 353 13.59 -16.66 29.86
C SER A 353 15.11 -16.53 29.73
N PRO A 354 15.68 -16.72 28.52
CA PRO A 354 17.10 -16.44 28.26
C PRO A 354 17.47 -14.95 28.37
N LEU A 355 16.49 -14.05 28.49
CA LEU A 355 16.69 -12.63 28.73
C LEU A 355 16.81 -12.27 30.22
N ALA A 356 16.39 -13.16 31.12
CA ALA A 356 16.36 -12.88 32.55
C ALA A 356 17.77 -12.51 33.08
N GLY A 357 17.87 -11.36 33.73
CA GLY A 357 19.13 -10.82 34.27
C GLY A 357 20.08 -10.18 33.26
N ARG A 358 19.89 -10.42 31.95
CA ARG A 358 20.72 -9.84 30.88
C ARG A 358 20.42 -8.35 30.71
N LEU A 359 21.41 -7.61 30.21
CA LEU A 359 21.25 -6.20 29.86
C LEU A 359 20.85 -6.04 28.38
N VAL A 360 19.65 -5.54 28.14
CA VAL A 360 19.14 -5.21 26.82
C VAL A 360 19.24 -3.71 26.59
N VAL A 361 20.04 -3.32 25.60
CA VAL A 361 20.21 -1.94 25.16
C VAL A 361 19.29 -1.68 23.96
N VAL A 362 18.19 -0.99 24.21
CA VAL A 362 17.21 -0.61 23.19
C VAL A 362 17.59 0.74 22.59
N VAL A 363 17.85 0.77 21.29
CA VAL A 363 18.11 2.02 20.56
C VAL A 363 16.83 2.50 19.90
N GLY A 364 16.35 3.66 20.33
CA GLY A 364 15.11 4.27 19.87
C GLY A 364 13.99 4.20 20.91
N ALA A 365 13.30 5.32 21.11
CA ALA A 365 12.18 5.45 22.06
C ALA A 365 10.82 5.69 21.37
N GLY A 366 10.70 5.24 20.11
CA GLY A 366 9.43 5.23 19.36
C GLY A 366 8.56 4.02 19.69
N GLY A 367 7.44 3.82 18.97
CA GLY A 367 6.50 2.72 19.25
C GLY A 367 7.12 1.32 19.30
N ALA A 368 8.03 0.99 18.36
CA ALA A 368 8.77 -0.27 18.39
C ALA A 368 9.72 -0.36 19.59
N GLY A 369 10.44 0.72 19.90
CA GLY A 369 11.31 0.79 21.07
C GLY A 369 10.55 0.61 22.39
N LYS A 370 9.35 1.20 22.52
CA LYS A 370 8.47 0.98 23.67
C LYS A 370 8.08 -0.50 23.81
N ALA A 371 7.71 -1.15 22.69
CA ALA A 371 7.31 -2.55 22.68
C ALA A 371 8.46 -3.49 23.07
N ILE A 372 9.66 -3.26 22.53
CA ILE A 372 10.86 -4.04 22.85
C ILE A 372 11.28 -3.84 24.30
N ALA A 373 11.33 -2.59 24.77
CA ALA A 373 11.71 -2.28 26.15
C ALA A 373 10.74 -2.90 27.17
N TYR A 374 9.43 -2.80 26.92
CA TYR A 374 8.41 -3.46 27.73
C TYR A 374 8.60 -4.97 27.74
N GLY A 375 8.69 -5.58 26.56
CA GLY A 375 8.81 -7.02 26.43
C GLY A 375 10.09 -7.58 27.10
N ALA A 376 11.21 -6.86 27.00
CA ALA A 376 12.46 -7.26 27.65
C ALA A 376 12.34 -7.23 29.19
N LYS A 377 11.72 -6.18 29.72
CA LYS A 377 11.44 -6.06 31.17
C LYS A 377 10.52 -7.19 31.65
N GLU A 378 9.44 -7.50 30.92
CA GLU A 378 8.52 -8.59 31.30
C GLU A 378 9.20 -9.97 31.28
N LYS A 379 10.29 -10.13 30.52
CA LYS A 379 11.14 -11.33 30.54
C LYS A 379 12.24 -11.30 31.60
N GLY A 380 12.29 -10.26 32.44
CA GLY A 380 13.25 -10.13 33.54
C GLY A 380 14.60 -9.52 33.14
N ALA A 381 14.73 -8.92 31.95
CA ALA A 381 15.94 -8.23 31.55
C ALA A 381 16.08 -6.87 32.26
N ARG A 382 17.32 -6.42 32.43
CA ARG A 382 17.62 -5.01 32.72
C ARG A 382 17.60 -4.24 31.40
N VAL A 383 16.97 -3.07 31.38
CA VAL A 383 16.79 -2.30 30.15
C VAL A 383 17.56 -0.98 30.20
N VAL A 384 18.30 -0.69 29.14
CA VAL A 384 18.86 0.63 28.84
C VAL A 384 18.18 1.15 27.58
N VAL A 385 17.77 2.41 27.59
CA VAL A 385 17.15 3.07 26.43
C VAL A 385 18.08 4.17 25.93
N ALA A 386 18.65 3.97 24.74
CA ALA A 386 19.45 4.97 24.04
C ALA A 386 18.61 5.68 22.99
N ASN A 387 18.55 7.02 22.99
CA ASN A 387 17.79 7.76 21.97
C ASN A 387 18.40 9.12 21.64
N ARG A 388 18.13 9.61 20.41
CA ARG A 388 18.59 10.93 19.96
C ARG A 388 17.96 12.06 20.78
N THR A 389 16.65 11.98 21.03
CA THR A 389 15.94 12.89 21.94
C THR A 389 15.98 12.27 23.34
N TYR A 390 16.85 12.79 24.20
CA TYR A 390 17.16 12.19 25.50
C TYR A 390 15.92 12.10 26.42
N GLU A 391 15.04 13.09 26.37
CA GLU A 391 13.81 13.15 27.18
C GLU A 391 12.89 11.97 26.87
N LYS A 392 12.85 11.51 25.61
CA LYS A 392 12.10 10.30 25.22
C LYS A 392 12.74 9.03 25.79
N ALA A 393 14.08 8.97 25.85
CA ALA A 393 14.77 7.85 26.50
C ALA A 393 14.48 7.82 28.01
N VAL A 394 14.54 8.97 28.69
CA VAL A 394 14.21 9.11 30.12
C VAL A 394 12.78 8.66 30.41
N SER A 395 11.81 9.12 29.61
CA SER A 395 10.41 8.74 29.76
C SER A 395 10.21 7.22 29.60
N LEU A 396 10.77 6.61 28.55
CA LEU A 396 10.64 5.17 28.33
C LEU A 396 11.39 4.35 29.39
N ALA A 397 12.63 4.71 29.73
CA ALA A 397 13.40 4.04 30.77
C ALA A 397 12.66 4.06 32.11
N SER A 398 12.10 5.20 32.50
CA SER A 398 11.31 5.33 33.74
C SER A 398 10.08 4.41 33.72
N ALA A 399 9.39 4.31 32.58
CA ALA A 399 8.20 3.46 32.44
C ALA A 399 8.50 1.96 32.59
N VAL A 400 9.72 1.53 32.26
CA VAL A 400 10.15 0.12 32.37
C VAL A 400 11.10 -0.14 33.55
N GLY A 401 11.38 0.85 34.39
CA GLY A 401 12.36 0.72 35.49
C GLY A 401 13.80 0.53 35.02
N GLY A 402 14.14 1.04 33.83
CA GLY A 402 15.45 0.96 33.21
C GLY A 402 16.29 2.24 33.36
N HIS A 403 17.39 2.30 32.61
CA HIS A 403 18.29 3.45 32.56
C HIS A 403 18.21 4.16 31.20
N ALA A 404 18.31 5.49 31.20
CA ALA A 404 18.29 6.28 29.97
C ALA A 404 19.71 6.69 29.57
N LEU A 405 19.98 6.67 28.28
CA LEU A 405 21.28 7.00 27.70
C LEU A 405 21.09 7.96 26.52
N ARG A 406 21.97 8.95 26.36
CA ARG A 406 22.02 9.73 25.12
C ARG A 406 22.59 8.84 24.03
N LEU A 407 22.07 8.94 22.80
CA LEU A 407 22.58 8.14 21.68
C LEU A 407 24.11 8.30 21.48
N ALA A 408 24.65 9.51 21.71
CA ALA A 408 26.09 9.78 21.60
C ALA A 408 26.96 9.03 22.65
N GLU A 409 26.38 8.62 23.77
CA GLU A 409 27.08 7.89 24.84
C GLU A 409 27.11 6.38 24.58
N LEU A 410 26.30 5.89 23.61
CA LEU A 410 26.18 4.46 23.29
C LEU A 410 27.51 3.85 22.82
N GLU A 411 28.34 4.63 22.11
CA GLU A 411 29.65 4.19 21.64
C GLU A 411 30.57 3.78 22.79
N THR A 412 30.50 4.42 23.96
CA THR A 412 31.40 4.13 25.10
C THR A 412 30.71 3.39 26.25
N PHE A 413 29.40 3.19 26.17
CA PHE A 413 28.61 2.53 27.21
C PHE A 413 28.91 1.03 27.31
N ARG A 414 29.75 0.65 28.28
CA ARG A 414 30.21 -0.73 28.51
C ARG A 414 30.18 -1.11 29.99
N PRO A 415 28.99 -1.22 30.61
CA PRO A 415 28.90 -1.62 32.02
C PRO A 415 29.25 -3.09 32.25
N GLU A 416 29.09 -3.95 31.25
CA GLU A 416 29.35 -5.39 31.31
C GLU A 416 29.53 -5.98 29.90
N GLU A 417 30.04 -7.22 29.82
CA GLU A 417 30.10 -8.02 28.60
C GLU A 417 28.81 -8.82 28.38
N GLY A 418 28.59 -9.31 27.16
CA GLY A 418 27.44 -10.18 26.85
C GLY A 418 26.10 -9.45 26.88
N MET A 419 26.09 -8.17 26.51
CA MET A 419 24.86 -7.39 26.38
C MET A 419 24.06 -7.80 25.12
N ILE A 420 22.82 -7.34 25.02
CA ILE A 420 21.99 -7.50 23.83
C ILE A 420 21.67 -6.12 23.27
N LEU A 421 21.99 -5.86 22.00
CA LEU A 421 21.61 -4.62 21.33
C LEU A 421 20.33 -4.83 20.53
N ALA A 422 19.36 -3.94 20.66
CA ALA A 422 18.12 -3.96 19.89
C ALA A 422 17.88 -2.60 19.23
N ASN A 423 18.15 -2.48 17.93
CA ASN A 423 17.80 -1.28 17.16
C ASN A 423 16.30 -1.26 16.85
N ALA A 424 15.62 -0.22 17.31
CA ALA A 424 14.21 0.06 17.08
C ALA A 424 13.98 1.40 16.36
N THR A 425 15.05 1.96 15.78
CA THR A 425 14.99 3.17 14.94
C THR A 425 14.80 2.81 13.47
N SER A 426 14.65 3.83 12.62
CA SER A 426 14.66 3.67 11.16
C SER A 426 16.06 3.82 10.54
N LEU A 427 17.14 3.88 11.32
CA LEU A 427 18.50 3.95 10.80
C LEU A 427 18.86 2.63 10.10
N GLY A 428 19.42 2.71 8.89
CA GLY A 428 19.73 1.55 8.06
C GLY A 428 18.57 1.12 7.14
N MET A 429 17.38 1.73 7.28
CA MET A 429 16.24 1.47 6.40
C MET A 429 16.42 2.17 5.04
N TYR A 430 16.00 1.51 3.96
CA TYR A 430 16.04 2.09 2.61
C TYR A 430 15.28 3.44 2.56
N PRO A 431 15.80 4.48 1.87
CA PRO A 431 17.01 4.48 1.03
C PRO A 431 18.33 4.71 1.80
N ASN A 432 18.28 4.98 3.11
CA ASN A 432 19.43 5.33 3.94
C ASN A 432 20.14 4.09 4.51
N VAL A 433 20.56 3.19 3.62
CA VAL A 433 21.10 1.86 3.97
C VAL A 433 22.45 1.88 4.69
N ASP A 434 23.19 2.99 4.59
CA ASP A 434 24.50 3.17 5.24
C ASP A 434 24.40 3.69 6.69
N GLY A 435 23.19 3.96 7.17
CA GLY A 435 22.97 4.35 8.56
C GLY A 435 23.21 3.19 9.54
N THR A 436 23.84 3.48 10.67
CA THR A 436 23.97 2.56 11.81
C THR A 436 23.84 3.35 13.12
N PRO A 437 23.20 2.81 14.17
CA PRO A 437 23.07 3.49 15.46
C PRO A 437 24.35 3.51 16.29
N ILE A 438 25.31 2.62 16.00
CA ILE A 438 26.53 2.42 16.79
C ILE A 438 27.70 2.06 15.86
N PRO A 439 28.93 2.51 16.13
CA PRO A 439 30.09 2.14 15.31
C PRO A 439 30.52 0.67 15.52
N LYS A 440 31.14 0.07 14.50
CA LYS A 440 31.56 -1.35 14.51
C LYS A 440 32.42 -1.77 15.71
N ASN A 441 33.38 -0.93 16.12
CA ASN A 441 34.27 -1.21 17.26
C ASN A 441 33.54 -1.41 18.59
N ALA A 442 32.28 -0.96 18.67
CA ALA A 442 31.44 -1.10 19.84
C ALA A 442 30.66 -2.42 19.89
N LEU A 443 30.58 -3.16 18.78
CA LEU A 443 29.70 -4.32 18.65
C LEU A 443 30.22 -5.57 19.36
N SER A 444 31.55 -5.71 19.53
CA SER A 444 32.17 -6.90 20.14
C SER A 444 31.79 -7.16 21.61
N PHE A 445 31.12 -6.21 22.27
CA PHE A 445 30.66 -6.31 23.66
C PHE A 445 29.23 -6.87 23.79
N TYR A 446 28.60 -7.15 22.66
CA TYR A 446 27.26 -7.71 22.59
C TYR A 446 27.34 -9.18 22.15
N ASP A 447 26.53 -10.03 22.76
CA ASP A 447 26.37 -11.42 22.31
C ASP A 447 25.36 -11.51 21.17
N VAL A 448 24.37 -10.62 21.18
CA VAL A 448 23.28 -10.57 20.19
C VAL A 448 23.02 -9.15 19.76
N VAL A 449 22.90 -8.94 18.44
CA VAL A 449 22.44 -7.70 17.82
C VAL A 449 21.17 -7.98 17.02
N PHE A 450 20.09 -7.35 17.44
CA PHE A 450 18.79 -7.34 16.77
C PHE A 450 18.55 -6.00 16.08
N ASP A 451 17.99 -6.04 14.88
CA ASP A 451 17.57 -4.86 14.15
C ASP A 451 16.12 -4.98 13.70
N ALA A 452 15.24 -4.08 14.13
CA ALA A 452 13.84 -4.06 13.73
C ALA A 452 13.65 -3.67 12.25
N VAL A 453 14.67 -3.05 11.63
CA VAL A 453 14.65 -2.78 10.19
C VAL A 453 14.75 -4.10 9.43
N TYR A 454 13.78 -4.34 8.54
CA TYR A 454 13.71 -5.55 7.70
C TYR A 454 13.94 -5.27 6.20
N ALA A 455 14.02 -4.00 5.81
CA ALA A 455 14.24 -3.56 4.43
C ALA A 455 15.38 -2.53 4.39
N PRO A 456 16.62 -2.93 4.07
CA PRO A 456 17.03 -4.26 3.57
C PRO A 456 17.06 -5.35 4.66
N LYS A 457 17.06 -6.62 4.23
CA LYS A 457 17.16 -7.79 5.12
C LYS A 457 18.43 -7.80 5.98
N VAL A 458 19.55 -7.37 5.38
CA VAL A 458 20.85 -7.23 6.03
C VAL A 458 21.22 -5.75 6.04
N THR A 459 21.01 -5.10 7.18
CA THR A 459 21.40 -3.70 7.39
C THR A 459 22.91 -3.58 7.62
N ARG A 460 23.43 -2.35 7.55
CA ARG A 460 24.82 -2.07 7.96
C ARG A 460 25.10 -2.56 9.38
N LEU A 461 24.16 -2.35 10.32
CA LEU A 461 24.30 -2.78 11.71
C LEU A 461 24.49 -4.31 11.81
N LEU A 462 23.61 -5.08 11.15
CA LEU A 462 23.70 -6.54 11.19
C LEU A 462 24.97 -7.05 10.51
N ARG A 463 25.35 -6.47 9.35
CA ARG A 463 26.59 -6.83 8.66
C ARG A 463 27.83 -6.58 9.54
N GLU A 464 27.94 -5.40 10.13
CA GLU A 464 29.09 -5.05 10.98
C GLU A 464 29.14 -5.91 12.26
N ALA A 465 27.98 -6.31 12.80
CA ALA A 465 27.89 -7.20 13.95
C ALA A 465 28.37 -8.63 13.62
N GLU A 466 27.96 -9.17 12.48
CA GLU A 466 28.41 -10.47 12.00
C GLU A 466 29.93 -10.49 11.73
N GLU A 467 30.48 -9.41 11.16
CA GLU A 467 31.93 -9.23 10.98
C GLU A 467 32.71 -9.19 12.31
N CYS A 468 32.03 -8.87 13.42
CA CYS A 468 32.58 -8.90 14.78
C CYS A 468 32.37 -10.25 15.49
N GLY A 469 31.78 -11.26 14.81
CA GLY A 469 31.48 -12.56 15.40
C GLY A 469 30.25 -12.56 16.33
N VAL A 470 29.45 -11.49 16.30
CA VAL A 470 28.25 -11.34 17.13
C VAL A 470 27.07 -12.03 16.47
N LYS A 471 26.20 -12.66 17.25
CA LYS A 471 25.00 -13.30 16.70
C LYS A 471 23.99 -12.23 16.27
N VAL A 472 23.47 -12.37 15.06
CA VAL A 472 22.56 -11.38 14.47
C VAL A 472 21.13 -11.90 14.40
N VAL A 473 20.15 -11.03 14.64
CA VAL A 473 18.72 -11.31 14.49
C VAL A 473 18.11 -10.27 13.55
N SER A 474 17.69 -10.72 12.37
CA SER A 474 17.10 -9.86 11.35
C SER A 474 15.68 -9.41 11.72
N GLY A 475 15.33 -8.19 11.33
CA GLY A 475 13.98 -7.64 11.49
C GLY A 475 12.91 -8.42 10.72
N VAL A 476 13.30 -9.25 9.75
CA VAL A 476 12.39 -10.17 9.06
C VAL A 476 11.71 -11.13 10.05
N GLU A 477 12.42 -11.61 11.06
CA GLU A 477 11.84 -12.49 12.09
C GLU A 477 10.77 -11.76 12.92
N MET A 478 11.06 -10.53 13.34
CA MET A 478 10.07 -9.69 14.02
C MET A 478 8.87 -9.42 13.11
N PHE A 479 9.11 -9.07 11.83
CA PHE A 479 8.09 -8.73 10.84
C PHE A 479 7.10 -9.88 10.63
N ILE A 480 7.57 -11.11 10.51
CA ILE A 480 6.71 -12.30 10.33
C ILE A 480 5.90 -12.55 11.60
N ARG A 481 6.54 -12.59 12.76
CA ARG A 481 5.88 -12.96 14.03
C ARG A 481 4.83 -11.94 14.46
N GLN A 482 5.11 -10.64 14.29
CA GLN A 482 4.11 -9.61 14.57
C GLN A 482 2.93 -9.67 13.58
N ALA A 483 3.19 -10.06 12.32
CA ALA A 483 2.17 -10.20 11.29
C ALA A 483 1.27 -11.42 11.52
N MET A 484 1.81 -12.51 12.10
CA MET A 484 1.02 -13.66 12.55
C MET A 484 -0.01 -13.23 13.60
N GLY A 485 0.44 -12.53 14.65
CA GLY A 485 -0.46 -12.05 15.70
C GLY A 485 -1.51 -11.03 15.21
N GLN A 486 -1.19 -10.28 14.16
CA GLN A 486 -2.12 -9.39 13.46
C GLN A 486 -3.15 -10.18 12.65
N PHE A 487 -2.69 -11.15 11.86
CA PHE A 487 -3.54 -11.99 11.02
C PHE A 487 -4.60 -12.71 11.85
N GLU A 488 -4.21 -13.33 12.96
CA GLU A 488 -5.15 -14.00 13.88
C GLU A 488 -6.21 -13.02 14.40
N ARG A 489 -5.84 -11.78 14.70
CA ARG A 489 -6.80 -10.75 15.17
C ARG A 489 -7.72 -10.27 14.06
N PHE A 490 -7.19 -10.01 12.87
CA PHE A 490 -7.99 -9.58 11.73
C PHE A 490 -9.00 -10.62 11.26
N THR A 491 -8.68 -11.90 11.46
CA THR A 491 -9.51 -13.03 11.01
C THR A 491 -10.40 -13.61 12.11
N GLY A 492 -10.37 -13.05 13.31
CA GLY A 492 -11.19 -13.53 14.43
C GLY A 492 -10.72 -14.85 15.03
N GLY A 493 -9.42 -15.16 14.95
CA GLY A 493 -8.78 -16.30 15.60
C GLY A 493 -8.36 -17.43 14.65
N ILE A 494 -8.38 -17.23 13.32
CA ILE A 494 -7.80 -18.21 12.40
C ILE A 494 -6.29 -18.20 12.58
N GLU A 495 -5.73 -19.37 12.87
CA GLU A 495 -4.28 -19.57 13.03
C GLU A 495 -3.52 -19.06 11.81
N ALA A 496 -2.46 -18.29 12.04
CA ALA A 496 -1.64 -17.76 10.96
C ALA A 496 -0.89 -18.89 10.22
N PRO A 497 -0.94 -18.96 8.88
CA PRO A 497 -0.21 -19.97 8.12
C PRO A 497 1.29 -19.65 8.10
N GLU A 498 2.00 -19.95 9.19
CA GLU A 498 3.39 -19.57 9.42
C GLU A 498 4.33 -19.97 8.29
N SER A 499 4.22 -21.22 7.81
CA SER A 499 5.08 -21.73 6.74
C SER A 499 4.97 -20.89 5.46
N LEU A 500 3.74 -20.50 5.10
CA LEU A 500 3.48 -19.64 3.95
C LEU A 500 3.97 -18.21 4.21
N MET A 501 3.77 -17.67 5.42
CA MET A 501 4.28 -16.34 5.77
C MET A 501 5.80 -16.27 5.63
N ARG A 502 6.52 -17.31 6.07
CA ARG A 502 7.97 -17.42 5.93
C ARG A 502 8.40 -17.55 4.47
N GLU A 503 7.71 -18.36 3.67
CA GLU A 503 7.97 -18.49 2.23
C GLU A 503 7.81 -17.14 1.50
N VAL A 504 6.70 -16.44 1.77
CA VAL A 504 6.42 -15.14 1.17
C VAL A 504 7.46 -14.11 1.62
N ALA A 505 7.79 -14.04 2.91
CA ALA A 505 8.83 -13.14 3.38
C ALA A 505 10.17 -13.43 2.68
N ALA A 506 10.61 -14.69 2.62
CA ALA A 506 11.86 -15.08 1.97
C ALA A 506 11.95 -14.65 0.49
N LYS A 507 10.82 -14.62 -0.23
CA LYS A 507 10.77 -14.19 -1.63
C LYS A 507 10.79 -12.67 -1.81
N TYR A 508 10.27 -11.90 -0.85
CA TYR A 508 9.96 -10.48 -1.04
C TYR A 508 10.66 -9.50 -0.07
N THR A 509 11.41 -10.00 0.93
CA THR A 509 12.24 -9.22 1.87
C THR A 509 13.73 -9.53 1.71
#